data_AF-A0A5D2IGG7-F1
#
_entry.id   AF-A0A5D2IGG7-F1
#
_cell.length_a   1.000
_cell.length_b   1.000
_cell.length_c   1.000
_cell.angle_alpha   90.00
_cell.angle_beta   90.00
_cell.angle_gamma   90.00
#
_symmetry.space_group_name_H-M   'P 1'
#
loop_
_entity.id
_entity.type
_entity.pdbx_description
1 polymer ?
#
loop_
_entity_poly.entity_id
_entity_poly.type
_entity_poly.pdbx_seq_one_letter_code
_entity_poly.pdbx_strand_id
1 'polypeptide(L)'
;MEKVEESASNVEEEVGEVLEQARELQESGASLLWKLPNEEQSLRQRANSLESSIRRLRSFITSLLSQKLLDPKLADKLEEDLERARCFVTDGEAAAFLPAKYQENFLKTFLGPINVRASRKLKRNITATGTGLPFCFFSSH
;
A
#
# COMPACT_ATOMS: atom_id res chain seq x y z
N MET A 1 52.17 -22.11 -21.39
CA MET A 1 51.48 -20.81 -21.23
C MET A 1 50.01 -20.89 -21.65
N GLU A 2 49.65 -21.72 -22.63
CA GLU A 2 48.30 -21.92 -23.17
C GLU A 2 47.20 -22.29 -22.14
N LYS A 3 47.53 -23.08 -21.11
CA LYS A 3 46.55 -23.58 -20.11
C LYS A 3 46.00 -22.53 -19.14
N VAL A 4 46.66 -21.36 -19.03
CA VAL A 4 46.26 -20.29 -18.11
C VAL A 4 45.29 -19.32 -18.79
N GLU A 5 45.45 -19.09 -20.09
CA GLU A 5 44.54 -18.27 -20.91
C GLU A 5 43.16 -18.92 -21.03
N GLU A 6 43.10 -20.23 -21.26
CA GLU A 6 41.83 -20.97 -21.36
C GLU A 6 41.04 -21.00 -20.03
N SER A 7 41.75 -21.07 -18.90
CA SER A 7 41.12 -20.95 -17.58
C SER A 7 40.65 -19.52 -17.26
N ALA A 8 41.32 -18.49 -17.79
CA ALA A 8 40.92 -17.11 -17.59
C ALA A 8 39.69 -16.75 -18.43
N SER A 9 39.61 -17.25 -19.67
CA SER A 9 38.43 -17.04 -20.54
C SER A 9 37.18 -17.71 -20.00
N ASN A 10 37.30 -18.91 -19.43
CA ASN A 10 36.16 -19.60 -18.80
C ASN A 10 35.62 -18.83 -17.58
N VAL A 11 36.49 -18.26 -16.77
CA VAL A 11 36.07 -17.42 -15.62
C VAL A 11 35.41 -16.12 -16.10
N GLU A 12 35.88 -15.51 -17.18
CA GLU A 12 35.26 -14.31 -17.76
C GLU A 12 33.85 -14.61 -18.30
N GLU A 13 33.66 -15.73 -18.98
CA GLU A 13 32.36 -16.21 -19.45
C GLU A 13 31.40 -16.46 -18.28
N GLU A 14 31.84 -17.20 -17.26
CA GLU A 14 31.04 -17.52 -16.07
C GLU A 14 30.65 -16.24 -15.29
N VAL A 15 31.55 -15.25 -15.19
CA VAL A 15 31.23 -13.94 -14.61
C VAL A 15 30.23 -13.17 -15.49
N GLY A 16 30.32 -13.28 -16.81
CA GLY A 16 29.35 -12.73 -17.75
C GLY A 16 27.96 -13.32 -17.57
N GLU A 17 27.86 -14.66 -17.46
CA GLU A 17 26.60 -15.36 -17.20
C GLU A 17 25.97 -14.95 -15.87
N VAL A 18 26.78 -14.90 -14.79
CA VAL A 18 26.30 -14.46 -13.47
C VAL A 18 25.81 -13.01 -13.51
N LEU A 19 26.49 -12.14 -14.28
CA LEU A 19 26.08 -10.75 -14.42
C LEU A 19 24.74 -10.62 -15.18
N GLU A 20 24.53 -11.42 -16.22
CA GLU A 20 23.26 -11.44 -16.93
C GLU A 20 22.13 -12.00 -16.06
N GLN A 21 22.35 -13.09 -15.32
CA GLN A 21 21.39 -13.63 -14.35
C GLN A 21 21.03 -12.59 -13.27
N ALA A 22 22.02 -11.85 -12.77
CA ALA A 22 21.79 -10.78 -11.81
C ALA A 22 20.94 -9.64 -12.40
N ARG A 23 21.14 -9.31 -13.68
CA ARG A 23 20.35 -8.32 -14.41
C ARG A 23 18.91 -8.81 -14.63
N GLU A 24 18.72 -10.03 -15.10
CA GLU A 24 17.39 -10.63 -15.30
C GLU A 24 16.59 -10.68 -13.99
N LEU A 25 17.26 -11.03 -12.88
CA LEU A 25 16.66 -11.02 -11.55
C LEU A 25 16.27 -9.61 -11.12
N GLN A 26 17.13 -8.62 -11.38
CA GLN A 26 16.83 -7.22 -11.09
C GLN A 26 15.62 -6.72 -11.89
N GLU A 27 15.54 -7.03 -13.18
CA GLU A 27 14.43 -6.63 -14.04
C GLU A 27 13.12 -7.32 -13.63
N SER A 28 13.18 -8.62 -13.33
CA SER A 28 12.03 -9.38 -12.81
C SER A 28 11.55 -8.84 -11.46
N GLY A 29 12.48 -8.51 -10.57
CA GLY A 29 12.19 -7.89 -9.28
C GLY A 29 11.58 -6.49 -9.42
N ALA A 30 12.13 -5.65 -10.30
CA ALA A 30 11.53 -4.36 -10.64
C ALA A 30 10.14 -4.53 -11.25
N SER A 31 9.94 -5.58 -12.05
CA SER A 31 8.66 -5.94 -12.63
C SER A 31 7.60 -6.26 -11.56
N LEU A 32 7.99 -7.06 -10.56
CA LEU A 32 7.11 -7.39 -9.44
C LEU A 32 6.79 -6.14 -8.60
N LEU A 33 7.80 -5.32 -8.32
CA LEU A 33 7.67 -4.12 -7.49
C LEU A 33 6.76 -3.05 -8.11
N TRP A 34 6.60 -2.99 -9.45
CA TRP A 34 5.62 -2.07 -10.05
C TRP A 34 4.18 -2.61 -9.98
N LYS A 35 3.99 -3.93 -10.03
CA LYS A 35 2.66 -4.57 -9.96
C LYS A 35 2.07 -4.49 -8.56
N LEU A 36 2.90 -4.82 -7.57
CA LEU A 36 2.50 -4.93 -6.17
C LEU A 36 1.72 -3.70 -5.64
N PRO A 37 2.16 -2.43 -5.82
CA PRO A 37 1.40 -1.28 -5.34
C PRO A 37 0.08 -1.06 -6.09
N ASN A 38 -0.03 -1.45 -7.36
CA ASN A 38 -1.28 -1.31 -8.13
C ASN A 38 -2.32 -2.33 -7.65
N GLU A 39 -1.89 -3.58 -7.45
CA GLU A 39 -2.73 -4.64 -6.89
C GLU A 39 -3.15 -4.30 -5.46
N GLU A 40 -2.21 -3.85 -4.63
CA GLU A 40 -2.48 -3.37 -3.28
C GLU A 40 -3.51 -2.22 -3.29
N GLN A 41 -3.35 -1.23 -4.17
CA GLN A 41 -4.29 -0.11 -4.25
C GLN A 41 -5.69 -0.55 -4.68
N SER A 42 -5.80 -1.51 -5.60
CA SER A 42 -7.08 -2.12 -5.98
C SER A 42 -7.75 -2.81 -4.78
N LEU A 43 -6.99 -3.58 -4.00
CA LEU A 43 -7.48 -4.21 -2.77
C LEU A 43 -7.94 -3.19 -1.73
N ARG A 44 -7.19 -2.10 -1.53
CA ARG A 44 -7.59 -0.98 -0.68
C ARG A 44 -8.90 -0.34 -1.13
N GLN A 45 -9.08 -0.08 -2.42
CA GLN A 45 -10.33 0.47 -2.93
C GLN A 45 -11.51 -0.47 -2.69
N ARG A 46 -11.33 -1.78 -2.90
CA ARG A 46 -12.36 -2.79 -2.65
C ARG A 46 -12.71 -2.89 -1.17
N ALA A 47 -11.72 -2.91 -0.28
CA ALA A 47 -11.94 -2.95 1.16
C ALA A 47 -12.73 -1.72 1.64
N ASN A 48 -12.37 -0.52 1.18
CA ASN A 48 -13.08 0.72 1.50
C ASN A 48 -14.53 0.75 0.96
N SER A 49 -14.74 0.27 -0.26
CA SER A 49 -16.07 0.16 -0.87
C SER A 49 -16.97 -0.79 -0.09
N LEU A 50 -16.41 -1.92 0.37
CA LEU A 50 -17.10 -2.90 1.18
C LEU A 50 -17.44 -2.36 2.56
N GLU A 51 -16.50 -1.69 3.25
CA GLU A 51 -16.76 -1.04 4.54
C GLU A 51 -17.90 -0.02 4.41
N SER A 52 -17.86 0.80 3.36
CA SER A 52 -18.89 1.81 3.07
C SER A 52 -20.27 1.17 2.85
N SER A 53 -20.30 0.04 2.15
CA SER A 53 -21.54 -0.72 1.89
C SER A 53 -22.11 -1.34 3.16
N ILE A 54 -21.27 -1.96 3.99
CA ILE A 54 -21.67 -2.50 5.30
C ILE A 54 -22.26 -1.38 6.16
N ARG A 55 -21.58 -0.23 6.25
CA ARG A 55 -22.07 0.93 7.03
C ARG A 55 -23.41 1.44 6.51
N ARG A 56 -23.58 1.54 5.18
CA ARG A 56 -24.86 1.97 4.58
C ARG A 56 -25.99 1.00 4.90
N LEU A 57 -25.75 -0.31 4.82
CA LEU A 57 -26.75 -1.32 5.13
C LEU A 57 -27.16 -1.30 6.61
N ARG A 58 -26.22 -1.15 7.54
CA ARG A 58 -26.53 -0.99 8.98
C ARG A 58 -27.42 0.22 9.23
N SER A 59 -27.10 1.37 8.62
CA SER A 59 -27.95 2.56 8.72
C SER A 59 -29.34 2.34 8.12
N PHE A 60 -29.42 1.61 7.00
CA PHE A 60 -30.68 1.30 6.34
C PHE A 60 -31.57 0.37 7.20
N ILE A 61 -31.00 -0.70 7.78
CA ILE A 61 -31.70 -1.59 8.71
C ILE A 61 -32.21 -0.82 9.93
N THR A 62 -31.35 0.02 10.52
CA THR A 62 -31.72 0.86 11.66
C THR A 62 -32.89 1.80 11.30
N SER A 63 -32.87 2.39 10.10
CA SER A 63 -33.97 3.22 9.61
C SER A 63 -35.27 2.43 9.43
N LEU A 64 -35.22 1.24 8.81
CA LEU A 64 -36.40 0.39 8.62
C LEU A 64 -36.99 -0.11 9.94
N LEU A 65 -36.14 -0.42 10.92
CA LEU A 65 -36.56 -0.76 12.29
C LEU A 65 -37.30 0.42 12.94
N SER A 66 -36.77 1.64 12.82
CA SER A 66 -37.41 2.83 13.39
C SER A 66 -38.78 3.11 12.77
N GLN A 67 -38.96 2.79 11.49
CA GLN A 67 -40.21 2.90 10.76
C GLN A 67 -41.18 1.72 11.01
N LYS A 68 -40.78 0.72 11.81
CA LYS A 68 -41.53 -0.53 12.07
C LYS A 68 -41.88 -1.32 10.79
N LEU A 69 -41.12 -1.13 9.72
CA LEU A 69 -41.32 -1.81 8.43
C LEU A 69 -40.59 -3.16 8.36
N LEU A 70 -39.80 -3.48 9.38
CA LEU A 70 -38.96 -4.68 9.44
C LEU A 70 -39.21 -5.42 10.75
N ASP A 71 -39.30 -6.75 10.67
CA ASP A 71 -39.46 -7.60 11.85
C ASP A 71 -38.18 -7.55 12.71
N PRO A 72 -38.29 -7.32 14.03
CA PRO A 72 -37.12 -7.19 14.90
C PRO A 72 -36.23 -8.44 14.89
N LYS A 73 -36.79 -9.66 14.80
CA LYS A 73 -35.98 -10.89 14.77
C LYS A 73 -35.23 -11.05 13.46
N LEU A 74 -35.78 -10.52 12.37
CA LEU A 74 -35.08 -10.48 11.08
C LEU A 74 -33.95 -9.44 11.12
N ALA A 75 -34.19 -8.30 11.76
CA ALA A 75 -33.19 -7.24 11.90
C ALA A 75 -31.97 -7.71 12.69
N ASP A 76 -32.18 -8.41 13.81
CA ASP A 76 -31.10 -8.93 14.66
C ASP A 76 -30.19 -9.87 13.86
N LYS A 77 -30.78 -10.78 13.06
CA LYS A 77 -30.02 -11.69 12.19
C LYS A 77 -29.20 -10.95 11.14
N LEU A 78 -29.79 -9.95 10.47
CA LEU A 78 -29.09 -9.17 9.45
C LEU A 78 -27.96 -8.35 10.06
N GLU A 79 -28.14 -7.82 11.27
CA GLU A 79 -27.11 -7.09 12.01
C GLU A 79 -25.96 -8.02 12.42
N GLU A 80 -26.27 -9.24 12.90
CA GLU A 80 -25.25 -10.27 13.20
C GLU A 80 -24.44 -10.66 11.96
N ASP A 81 -25.09 -10.85 10.80
CA ASP A 81 -24.42 -11.18 9.54
C ASP A 81 -23.55 -10.03 9.04
N LEU A 82 -24.03 -8.79 9.16
CA LEU A 82 -23.23 -7.59 8.84
C LEU A 82 -22.06 -7.41 9.80
N GLU A 83 -22.22 -7.76 11.06
CA GLU A 83 -21.15 -7.73 12.05
C GLU A 83 -20.08 -8.79 11.74
N ARG A 84 -20.49 -9.99 11.33
CA ARG A 84 -19.59 -11.03 10.85
C ARG A 84 -18.83 -10.59 9.59
N ALA A 85 -19.53 -9.98 8.63
CA ALA A 85 -18.90 -9.42 7.43
C ALA A 85 -17.89 -8.32 7.77
N ARG A 86 -18.20 -7.46 8.76
CA ARG A 86 -17.28 -6.45 9.26
C ARG A 86 -16.05 -7.08 9.93
N CYS A 87 -16.21 -8.11 10.74
CA CYS A 87 -15.11 -8.82 11.39
C CYS A 87 -14.10 -9.34 10.34
N PHE A 88 -14.56 -9.97 9.26
CA PHE A 88 -13.66 -10.42 8.17
C PHE A 88 -12.83 -9.29 7.54
N VAL A 89 -13.41 -8.09 7.46
CA VAL A 89 -12.76 -6.92 6.85
C VAL A 89 -11.85 -6.19 7.84
N THR A 90 -12.19 -6.16 9.13
CA THR A 90 -11.52 -5.33 10.15
C THR A 90 -10.55 -6.07 11.07
N ASP A 91 -10.76 -7.37 11.28
CA ASP A 91 -9.91 -8.20 12.14
C ASP A 91 -9.08 -9.21 11.31
N GLY A 92 -9.40 -9.37 10.03
CA GLY A 92 -8.66 -10.23 9.10
C GLY A 92 -7.48 -9.54 8.40
N GLU A 93 -6.84 -10.25 7.47
CA GLU A 93 -5.73 -9.72 6.65
C GLU A 93 -6.14 -8.49 5.82
N ALA A 94 -7.43 -8.38 5.50
CA ALA A 94 -8.00 -7.23 4.81
C ALA A 94 -7.89 -5.92 5.61
N ALA A 95 -7.73 -6.01 6.94
CA ALA A 95 -7.58 -4.85 7.81
C ALA A 95 -6.35 -4.00 7.48
N ALA A 96 -5.30 -4.63 6.95
CA ALA A 96 -4.09 -3.93 6.51
C ALA A 96 -4.34 -2.97 5.34
N PHE A 97 -5.41 -3.19 4.56
CA PHE A 97 -5.79 -2.34 3.43
C PHE A 97 -6.82 -1.28 3.79
N LEU A 98 -7.39 -1.33 4.99
CA LEU A 98 -8.25 -0.26 5.47
C LEU A 98 -7.38 0.93 5.91
N PRO A 99 -7.87 2.16 5.76
CA PRO A 99 -7.24 3.29 6.44
C PRO A 99 -7.20 2.93 7.92
N ALA A 100 -5.99 2.84 8.49
CA ALA A 100 -5.83 2.50 9.88
C ALA A 100 -6.75 3.44 10.67
N LYS A 101 -7.78 2.89 11.32
CA LYS A 101 -8.62 3.64 12.26
C LYS A 101 -7.84 3.93 13.55
N TYR A 102 -6.54 4.14 13.44
CA TYR A 102 -5.69 4.75 14.43
C TYR A 102 -5.65 6.22 14.11
N GLN A 103 -6.57 6.96 14.71
CA GLN A 103 -6.24 8.26 15.29
C GLN A 103 -5.28 9.10 14.42
N GLU A 104 -5.55 9.25 13.11
CA GLU A 104 -4.79 10.21 12.31
C GLU A 104 -4.99 11.60 12.90
N ASN A 105 -6.09 11.81 13.62
CA ASN A 105 -6.28 12.96 14.48
C ASN A 105 -5.27 13.04 15.62
N PHE A 106 -4.82 11.97 16.28
CA PHE A 106 -3.82 12.10 17.35
C PHE A 106 -2.53 12.65 16.77
N LEU A 107 -1.92 11.97 15.80
CA LEU A 107 -0.68 12.47 15.18
C LEU A 107 -0.87 13.83 14.47
N LYS A 108 -2.00 14.09 13.79
CA LYS A 108 -2.29 15.42 13.19
C LYS A 108 -2.59 16.51 14.24
N THR A 109 -3.07 16.15 15.43
CA THR A 109 -3.28 17.09 16.55
C THR A 109 -1.93 17.46 17.18
N PHE A 110 -0.96 16.53 17.21
CA PHE A 110 0.39 16.82 17.70
C PHE A 110 1.32 17.46 16.65
N LEU A 111 1.16 17.13 15.37
CA LEU A 111 2.07 17.57 14.29
C LEU A 111 1.51 18.72 13.43
N GLY A 112 0.25 19.13 13.64
CA GLY A 112 -0.44 20.10 12.78
C GLY A 112 -0.81 19.52 11.41
N PRO A 113 -1.38 20.32 10.47
CA PRO A 113 -1.63 19.88 9.10
C PRO A 113 -0.31 19.52 8.41
N ILE A 114 0.05 18.23 8.46
CA ILE A 114 1.30 17.73 7.89
C ILE A 114 1.14 17.64 6.37
N ASN A 115 1.78 18.54 5.64
CA ASN A 115 2.03 18.38 4.21
C ASN A 115 3.08 17.30 3.99
N VAL A 116 2.72 16.02 4.16
CA VAL A 116 3.60 14.89 3.82
C VAL A 116 3.66 14.78 2.30
N ARG A 117 4.58 15.52 1.68
CA ARG A 117 4.96 15.29 0.29
C ARG A 117 5.91 14.09 0.29
N ALA A 118 5.37 12.87 0.14
CA ALA A 118 6.17 11.66 -0.02
C ALA A 118 6.97 11.74 -1.33
N SER A 119 8.16 12.36 -1.29
CA SER A 119 9.11 12.24 -2.39
C SER A 119 9.76 10.87 -2.27
N ARG A 120 9.29 9.92 -3.08
CA ARG A 120 9.94 8.61 -3.25
C ARG A 120 11.28 8.84 -3.97
N LYS A 121 12.30 9.32 -3.25
CA LYS A 121 13.68 9.36 -3.71
C LYS A 121 14.35 8.06 -3.27
N LEU A 122 14.18 7.02 -4.08
CA LEU A 122 15.07 5.86 -4.07
C LEU A 122 16.41 6.30 -4.68
N LYS A 123 17.34 6.84 -3.89
CA LYS A 123 18.76 6.89 -4.25
C LYS A 123 19.65 6.72 -3.03
N ARG A 124 20.59 5.79 -3.22
CA ARG A 124 21.67 5.39 -2.31
C ARG A 124 22.55 6.60 -1.93
N ASN A 125 23.20 6.46 -0.77
CA ASN A 125 24.43 7.13 -0.31
C ASN A 125 24.69 8.58 -0.76
N ILE A 126 24.39 9.58 0.08
CA ILE A 126 25.11 10.86 0.02
C ILE A 126 25.33 11.39 1.43
N THR A 127 26.62 11.64 1.71
CA THR A 127 27.22 12.28 2.88
C THR A 127 26.52 13.57 3.28
N ALA A 128 26.31 13.72 4.59
CA ALA A 128 25.84 14.97 5.19
C ALA A 128 26.88 16.07 5.00
N THR A 129 26.55 17.08 4.19
CA THR A 129 27.11 18.43 4.33
C THR A 129 25.95 19.40 4.21
N GLY A 130 25.67 20.09 5.31
CA GLY A 130 24.70 21.17 5.33
C GLY A 130 25.28 22.40 4.65
N THR A 131 24.42 23.17 4.00
CA THR A 131 24.38 24.64 3.98
C THR A 131 23.27 25.12 3.05
N GLY A 132 22.43 26.03 3.56
CA GLY A 132 21.96 27.23 2.84
C GLY A 132 20.99 27.07 1.65
N LEU A 133 19.74 27.49 1.89
CA LEU A 133 18.84 28.34 1.06
C LEU A 133 19.39 28.93 -0.28
N PRO A 134 18.53 29.41 -1.23
CA PRO A 134 17.07 29.59 -1.16
C PRO A 134 16.26 29.12 -2.39
N PHE A 135 14.95 29.09 -2.15
CA PHE A 135 13.81 29.19 -3.07
C PHE A 135 14.06 29.93 -4.41
N CYS A 136 13.66 29.29 -5.52
CA CYS A 136 13.19 29.96 -6.74
C CYS A 136 11.88 29.31 -7.18
N PHE A 137 10.77 30.03 -6.98
CA PHE A 137 9.48 29.75 -7.62
C PHE A 137 9.55 30.32 -9.04
N PHE A 138 9.52 29.45 -10.05
CA PHE A 138 9.25 29.85 -11.43
C PHE A 138 7.77 29.55 -11.70
N SER A 139 6.92 30.59 -11.67
CA SER A 139 5.58 30.53 -12.25
C SER A 139 5.73 30.84 -13.74
N SER A 140 5.38 29.89 -14.59
CA SER A 140 5.16 30.12 -16.01
C SER A 140 3.72 29.77 -16.39
N HIS A 141 3.09 30.80 -16.95
CA HIS A 141 1.93 30.86 -17.83
C HIS A 141 0.53 30.65 -17.23
#